data_AF-A0A8K0V5I6-F1
#
_entry.id   AF-A0A8K0V5I6-F1
#
_cell.length_a   1.000
_cell.length_b   1.000
_cell.length_c   1.000
_cell.angle_alpha   90.00
_cell.angle_beta   90.00
_cell.angle_gamma   90.00
#
_symmetry.space_group_name_H-M   'P 1'
#
loop_
_entity.id
_entity.type
_entity.pdbx_description
1 polymer ?
#
loop_
_entity_poly.entity_id
_entity_poly.type
_entity_poly.pdbx_seq_one_letter_code
_entity_poly.pdbx_strand_id
1 'polypeptide(L)'
;MINRNEFDALVNRVEVLSGRVRDLEGKIQALTESQGREIPSGMAPVTALAAEYGISTKKAEELARNTGVMLVKCKGGGYIAFEEKFRDSARQVLRGAKRKYGSAYWYHPLLGKFQMSGGIPK
;
A
#
# COMPACT_ATOMS: atom_id res chain seq x y z
N MET A 1 36.18 -5.05 1.19
CA MET A 1 35.91 -5.09 2.64
C MET A 1 35.49 -3.70 3.05
N ILE A 2 34.36 -3.56 3.75
CA ILE A 2 33.97 -2.27 4.33
C ILE A 2 34.94 -1.92 5.46
N ASN A 3 35.33 -0.65 5.56
CA ASN A 3 36.13 -0.16 6.68
C ASN A 3 35.28 -0.18 7.95
N ARG A 4 35.89 -0.52 9.10
CA ARG A 4 35.24 -0.53 10.42
C ARG A 4 34.44 0.74 10.72
N ASN A 5 34.95 1.91 10.36
CA ASN A 5 34.26 3.19 10.57
C ASN A 5 32.98 3.32 9.73
N GLU A 6 32.98 2.81 8.50
CA GLU A 6 31.81 2.80 7.62
C GLU A 6 30.77 1.77 8.08
N PHE A 7 31.23 0.64 8.63
CA PHE A 7 30.38 -0.36 9.26
C PHE A 7 29.67 0.22 10.48
N ASP A 8 30.42 0.85 11.39
CA ASP A 8 29.87 1.42 12.62
C ASP A 8 28.87 2.56 12.33
N ALA A 9 29.15 3.38 11.31
CA ALA A 9 28.20 4.41 10.84
C ALA A 9 26.90 3.81 10.29
N LEU A 10 26.99 2.66 9.60
CA LEU A 10 25.83 1.96 9.07
C LEU A 10 25.00 1.32 10.18
N VAL A 11 25.64 0.68 11.17
CA VAL A 11 24.97 0.10 12.35
C VAL A 11 24.17 1.17 13.08
N ASN A 12 24.79 2.33 13.35
CA ASN A 12 24.11 3.45 13.99
C ASN A 12 22.89 3.94 13.20
N ARG A 13 23.00 4.03 11.87
CA ARG A 13 21.87 4.42 11.01
C ARG A 13 20.74 3.40 11.05
N VAL A 14 21.07 2.11 11.03
CA VAL A 14 20.08 1.03 11.13
C VAL A 14 19.38 1.07 12.48
N GLU A 15 20.11 1.23 13.58
CA GLU A 15 19.50 1.34 14.92
C GLU A 15 18.55 2.54 15.04
N VAL A 16 18.96 3.72 14.53
CA VAL A 16 18.11 4.91 14.53
C VAL A 16 16.84 4.70 13.70
N LEU A 17 16.97 4.08 12.52
CA LEU A 17 15.82 3.79 11.67
C LEU A 17 14.89 2.75 12.31
N SER A 18 15.44 1.69 12.92
CA SER A 18 14.68 0.68 13.64
C SER A 18 13.94 1.27 14.85
N GLY A 19 14.56 2.20 15.58
CA GLY A 19 13.90 2.94 16.67
C GLY A 19 12.72 3.77 16.16
N ARG A 20 12.92 4.53 15.07
CA ARG A 20 11.85 5.32 14.45
C ARG A 20 10.71 4.45 13.93
N VAL A 21 11.00 3.28 13.38
CA VAL A 21 9.97 2.33 12.93
C VAL A 21 9.14 1.84 14.13
N ARG A 22 9.79 1.43 15.24
CA ARG A 22 9.07 1.03 16.47
C ARG A 22 8.19 2.14 17.04
N ASP A 23 8.69 3.38 17.07
CA ASP A 23 7.91 4.53 17.56
C ASP A 23 6.67 4.80 16.70
N LEU A 24 6.82 4.67 15.38
CA LEU A 24 5.71 4.82 14.44
C LEU A 24 4.71 3.67 14.59
N GLU A 25 5.17 2.44 14.73
CA GLU A 25 4.33 1.26 14.98
C GLU A 25 3.53 1.44 16.27
N GLY A 26 4.15 1.90 17.36
CA GLY A 26 3.47 2.16 18.63
C GLY A 26 2.41 3.26 18.54
N LYS A 27 2.70 4.36 17.83
CA LYS A 27 1.72 5.44 17.58
C LYS A 27 0.56 4.96 16.71
N ILE A 28 0.83 4.15 15.69
CA ILE A 28 -0.20 3.54 14.85
C ILE A 28 -1.08 2.62 15.68
N GLN A 29 -0.49 1.81 16.56
CA GLN A 29 -1.24 0.93 17.44
C GLN A 29 -2.14 1.72 18.40
N ALA A 30 -1.63 2.76 19.05
CA ALA A 30 -2.42 3.63 19.92
C ALA A 30 -3.57 4.33 19.17
N LEU A 31 -3.33 4.81 17.94
CA LEU A 31 -4.35 5.41 17.09
C LEU A 31 -5.41 4.38 16.64
N THR A 32 -4.98 3.16 16.30
CA THR A 32 -5.87 2.08 15.89
C THR A 32 -6.71 1.58 17.07
N GLU A 33 -6.17 1.63 18.28
CA GLU A 33 -6.88 1.31 19.51
C GLU A 33 -7.94 2.37 19.86
N SER A 34 -7.65 3.65 19.62
CA SER A 34 -8.56 4.78 19.87
C SER A 34 -9.62 5.00 18.79
N GLN A 35 -9.36 4.60 17.53
CA GLN A 35 -10.22 4.91 16.38
C GLN A 35 -11.22 3.79 16.05
N GLY A 36 -12.10 3.49 16.99
CA GLY A 36 -13.26 2.62 16.69
C GLY A 36 -14.27 3.21 15.70
N ARG A 37 -14.12 4.46 15.20
CA ARG A 37 -15.13 5.12 14.34
C ARG A 37 -14.63 6.06 13.24
N GLU A 38 -13.44 6.67 13.34
CA GLU A 38 -12.98 7.69 12.37
C GLU A 38 -11.68 7.26 11.69
N ILE A 39 -11.66 7.37 10.35
CA ILE A 39 -10.48 7.08 9.53
C ILE A 39 -9.50 8.25 9.69
N PRO A 40 -8.20 8.01 9.96
CA PRO A 40 -7.24 9.10 10.10
C PRO A 40 -7.17 9.95 8.82
N SER A 41 -6.95 11.25 8.99
CA SER A 41 -6.72 12.15 7.85
C SER A 41 -5.57 11.64 6.96
N GLY A 42 -5.80 11.63 5.64
CA GLY A 42 -4.85 11.11 4.64
C GLY A 42 -4.88 9.58 4.46
N MET A 43 -5.70 8.86 5.23
CA MET A 43 -5.99 7.45 4.98
C MET A 43 -7.37 7.26 4.38
N ALA A 44 -7.51 6.23 3.56
CA ALA A 44 -8.78 5.85 2.95
C ALA A 44 -9.00 4.33 3.04
N PRO A 45 -10.25 3.85 3.10
CA PRO A 45 -10.55 2.44 3.00
C PRO A 45 -10.05 1.88 1.67
N VAL A 46 -9.39 0.72 1.71
CA VAL A 46 -8.92 0.04 0.50
C VAL A 46 -10.10 -0.32 -0.42
N THR A 47 -11.29 -0.53 0.14
CA THR A 47 -12.53 -0.73 -0.64
C THR A 47 -12.89 0.49 -1.48
N ALA A 48 -12.79 1.70 -0.92
CA ALA A 48 -13.05 2.95 -1.64
C ALA A 48 -11.97 3.19 -2.72
N LEU A 49 -10.70 2.97 -2.36
CA LEU A 49 -9.58 3.06 -3.30
C LEU A 49 -9.70 2.04 -4.44
N ALA A 50 -10.13 0.81 -4.16
CA ALA A 50 -10.34 -0.21 -5.18
C ALA A 50 -11.42 0.21 -6.19
N ALA A 51 -12.52 0.80 -5.69
CA ALA A 51 -13.61 1.30 -6.52
C ALA A 51 -13.17 2.45 -7.43
N GLU A 52 -12.31 3.36 -6.94
CA GLU A 52 -11.73 4.47 -7.74
C GLU A 52 -11.02 3.96 -9.00
N TYR A 53 -10.30 2.84 -8.88
CA TYR A 53 -9.56 2.23 -9.99
C TYR A 53 -10.32 1.10 -10.70
N GLY A 54 -11.56 0.82 -10.30
CA GLY A 54 -12.40 -0.23 -10.89
C GLY A 54 -11.81 -1.63 -10.74
N ILE A 55 -11.02 -1.91 -9.69
CA ILE A 55 -10.47 -3.24 -9.39
C ILE A 55 -11.16 -3.84 -8.17
N SER A 56 -11.04 -5.16 -7.98
CA SER A 56 -11.58 -5.80 -6.77
C SER A 56 -10.78 -5.40 -5.53
N THR A 57 -11.43 -5.34 -4.37
CA THR A 57 -10.77 -5.04 -3.08
C THR A 57 -9.57 -5.95 -2.83
N LYS A 58 -9.71 -7.25 -3.12
CA LYS A 58 -8.61 -8.21 -2.98
C LYS A 58 -7.40 -7.83 -3.85
N LYS A 59 -7.64 -7.34 -5.08
CA LYS A 59 -6.58 -6.90 -5.98
C LYS A 59 -5.97 -5.57 -5.55
N ALA A 60 -6.74 -4.67 -4.96
CA ALA A 60 -6.21 -3.46 -4.33
C ALA A 60 -5.33 -3.79 -3.11
N GLU A 61 -5.71 -4.75 -2.28
CA GLU A 61 -4.86 -5.23 -1.19
C GLU A 61 -3.57 -5.88 -1.69
N GLU A 62 -3.64 -6.75 -2.71
CA GLU A 62 -2.46 -7.33 -3.34
C GLU A 62 -1.55 -6.25 -3.94
N LEU A 63 -2.12 -5.23 -4.58
CA LEU A 63 -1.40 -4.08 -5.11
C LEU A 63 -0.64 -3.36 -4.00
N ALA A 64 -1.33 -2.98 -2.93
CA ALA A 64 -0.72 -2.29 -1.79
C ALA A 64 0.42 -3.09 -1.17
N ARG A 65 0.23 -4.41 -0.96
CA ARG A 65 1.27 -5.28 -0.42
C ARG A 65 2.49 -5.37 -1.34
N ASN A 66 2.26 -5.52 -2.65
CA ASN A 66 3.34 -5.72 -3.62
C ASN A 66 4.10 -4.42 -3.96
N THR A 67 3.49 -3.26 -3.75
CA THR A 67 4.14 -1.95 -3.94
C THR A 67 4.66 -1.34 -2.63
N GLY A 68 4.49 -2.02 -1.49
CA GLY A 68 4.95 -1.55 -0.18
C GLY A 68 4.10 -0.43 0.43
N VAL A 69 2.87 -0.25 -0.03
CA VAL A 69 1.91 0.66 0.61
C VAL A 69 1.41 0.01 1.90
N MET A 70 1.60 0.72 3.01
CA MET A 70 1.21 0.23 4.33
C MET A 70 -0.31 0.03 4.42
N LEU A 71 -0.71 -1.15 4.89
CA LEU A 71 -2.10 -1.51 5.16
C LEU A 71 -2.30 -1.60 6.67
N VAL A 72 -3.32 -0.91 7.18
CA VAL A 72 -3.72 -1.00 8.59
C VAL A 72 -5.07 -1.70 8.66
N LYS A 73 -5.16 -2.76 9.46
CA LYS A 73 -6.39 -3.54 9.64
C LYS A 73 -7.32 -2.80 10.60
N CYS A 74 -8.56 -2.54 10.18
CA CYS A 74 -9.55 -1.90 11.04
C CYS A 74 -10.27 -2.91 11.94
N LYS A 75 -10.66 -2.50 13.16
CA LYS A 75 -11.43 -3.35 14.10
C LYS A 75 -12.77 -3.82 13.51
N GLY A 76 -13.41 -2.99 12.67
CA GLY A 76 -14.66 -3.32 11.96
C GLY A 76 -14.49 -4.22 10.72
N GLY A 77 -13.26 -4.70 10.46
CA GLY A 77 -12.92 -5.44 9.24
C GLY A 77 -12.42 -4.54 8.11
N GLY A 78 -11.79 -5.16 7.11
CA GLY A 78 -11.14 -4.46 6.00
C GLY A 78 -9.81 -3.80 6.39
N TYR A 79 -9.26 -3.05 5.43
CA TYR A 79 -8.00 -2.33 5.55
C TYR A 79 -8.17 -0.88 5.14
N ILE A 80 -7.38 -0.01 5.76
CA ILE A 80 -7.13 1.36 5.31
C ILE A 80 -5.69 1.48 4.81
N ALA A 81 -5.48 2.36 3.84
CA ALA A 81 -4.17 2.67 3.26
C ALA A 81 -3.99 4.19 3.17
N PHE A 82 -2.74 4.65 3.13
CA PHE A 82 -2.44 6.05 2.86
C PHE A 82 -2.80 6.38 1.40
N GLU A 83 -3.70 7.35 1.23
CA GLU A 83 -4.42 7.60 -0.02
C GLU A 83 -3.48 7.96 -1.17
N GLU A 84 -2.61 8.95 -0.96
CA GLU A 84 -1.68 9.46 -1.99
C GLU A 84 -0.72 8.37 -2.47
N LYS A 85 -0.06 7.67 -1.54
CA LYS A 85 0.87 6.57 -1.88
C LYS A 85 0.19 5.42 -2.59
N PHE A 86 -1.06 5.10 -2.19
CA PHE A 86 -1.84 4.10 -2.89
C PHE A 86 -2.14 4.54 -4.32
N ARG A 87 -2.62 5.77 -4.52
CA ARG A 87 -2.95 6.29 -5.86
C ARG A 87 -1.75 6.31 -6.79
N ASP A 88 -0.59 6.74 -6.31
CA ASP A 88 0.63 6.77 -7.11
C ASP A 88 1.05 5.36 -7.54
N SER A 89 1.04 4.42 -6.59
CA SER A 89 1.31 3.01 -6.85
C SER A 89 0.30 2.41 -7.84
N ALA A 90 -0.99 2.70 -7.65
CA ALA A 90 -2.07 2.20 -8.49
C ALA A 90 -1.96 2.73 -9.92
N ARG A 91 -1.69 4.04 -10.09
CA ARG A 91 -1.45 4.64 -11.41
C ARG A 91 -0.26 3.99 -12.10
N GLN A 92 0.86 3.80 -11.41
CA GLN A 92 2.06 3.19 -11.99
C GLN A 92 1.79 1.75 -12.45
N VAL A 93 1.21 0.92 -11.58
CA VAL A 93 0.98 -0.51 -11.83
C VAL A 93 -0.12 -0.72 -12.88
N LEU A 94 -1.25 -0.03 -12.74
CA LEU A 94 -2.40 -0.25 -13.63
C LEU A 94 -2.12 0.29 -15.04
N ARG A 95 -1.37 1.39 -15.20
CA ARG A 95 -0.95 1.89 -16.52
C ARG A 95 0.00 0.91 -17.22
N GLY A 96 0.80 0.17 -16.46
CA GLY A 96 1.66 -0.89 -16.99
C GLY A 96 0.91 -2.19 -17.34
N ALA A 97 -0.36 -2.33 -16.95
CA ALA A 97 -1.12 -3.56 -17.17
C ALA A 97 -1.51 -3.70 -18.65
N LYS A 98 -1.40 -4.92 -19.17
CA LYS A 98 -1.73 -5.25 -20.57
C LYS A 98 -3.00 -6.08 -20.63
N ARG A 99 -3.80 -5.85 -21.67
CA ARG A 99 -5.03 -6.60 -21.96
C ARG A 99 -4.99 -7.13 -23.39
N LYS A 100 -5.26 -8.42 -23.58
CA LYS A 100 -5.44 -9.00 -24.92
C LYS A 100 -6.78 -8.54 -25.50
N TYR A 101 -6.82 -8.19 -26.79
CA TYR A 101 -8.05 -7.81 -27.48
C TYR A 101 -9.14 -8.87 -27.29
N GLY A 102 -10.36 -8.44 -26.96
CA GLY A 102 -11.50 -9.32 -26.67
C GLY A 102 -11.47 -10.03 -25.31
N SER A 103 -10.38 -9.98 -24.53
CA SER A 103 -10.34 -10.60 -23.19
C SER A 103 -11.01 -9.72 -22.15
N ALA A 104 -11.73 -10.25 -21.17
CA ALA A 104 -12.20 -9.46 -20.02
C ALA A 104 -11.10 -9.14 -18.99
N TYR A 105 -9.90 -9.72 -19.15
CA TYR A 105 -8.86 -9.72 -18.14
C TYR A 105 -7.64 -8.90 -18.54
N TRP A 106 -7.11 -8.18 -17.55
CA TRP A 106 -5.84 -7.49 -17.56
C TRP A 106 -4.77 -8.36 -16.90
N TYR A 107 -3.52 -8.12 -17.26
CA TYR A 107 -2.36 -8.76 -16.67
C TYR A 107 -1.29 -7.73 -16.32
N HIS A 108 -0.75 -7.82 -15.11
CA HIS A 108 0.47 -7.12 -14.70
C HIS A 108 1.36 -8.10 -13.92
N PRO A 109 2.70 -8.09 -14.11
CA PRO A 109 3.59 -9.01 -13.39
C PRO A 109 3.41 -9.00 -11.86
N LEU A 110 3.16 -7.83 -11.28
CA LEU A 110 2.91 -7.67 -9.84
C LEU A 110 1.50 -8.06 -9.38
N LEU A 111 0.49 -8.13 -10.25
CA LEU A 111 -0.90 -8.39 -9.85
C LEU A 111 -1.45 -9.72 -10.41
N GLY A 112 -0.70 -10.35 -11.32
CA GLY A 112 -1.20 -11.46 -12.12
C GLY A 112 -2.39 -11.03 -12.98
N LYS A 113 -3.35 -11.95 -13.13
CA LYS A 113 -4.58 -11.74 -13.91
C LYS A 113 -5.65 -11.08 -13.03
N PHE A 114 -6.29 -10.03 -13.53
CA PHE A 114 -7.38 -9.33 -12.84
C PHE A 114 -8.40 -8.73 -13.82
N GLN A 115 -9.56 -8.35 -13.30
CA GLN A 115 -10.57 -7.60 -14.05
C GLN A 115 -10.51 -6.13 -13.62
N MET A 116 -10.78 -5.23 -14.56
CA MET A 116 -10.86 -3.80 -14.30
C MET A 116 -12.09 -3.24 -15.02
N SER A 117 -12.97 -2.61 -14.27
CA SER A 117 -14.20 -1.98 -14.73
C SER A 117 -14.02 -0.46 -14.74
N GLY A 118 -13.36 0.06 -15.78
CA GLY A 118 -13.10 1.49 -15.93
C GLY A 118 -11.78 1.77 -16.64
N GLY A 119 -11.61 3.01 -17.12
CA GLY A 119 -10.29 3.53 -17.47
C GLY A 119 -9.57 4.03 -16.21
N ILE A 120 -8.25 4.07 -16.23
CA ILE A 120 -7.46 4.59 -15.09
C ILE A 120 -7.73 6.10 -15.01
N PRO A 121 -8.23 6.63 -13.87
CA PRO A 121 -8.41 8.06 -13.69
C PRO A 121 -7.11 8.84 -13.98
N LYS A 122 -7.23 10.07 -14.49
CA LYS A 122 -6.08 10.90 -14.87
C LYS A 122 -5.12 11.12 -13.69
#